data_AF-A0A972ILT1-F1
#
_entry.id   AF-A0A972ILT1-F1
#
_cell.length_a   1.000
_cell.length_b   1.000
_cell.length_c   1.000
_cell.angle_alpha   90.00
_cell.angle_beta   90.00
_cell.angle_gamma   90.00
#
_symmetry.space_group_name_H-M   'P 1'
#
loop_
_entity.id
_entity.type
_entity.pdbx_description
1 polymer ?
#
loop_
_entity_poly.entity_id
_entity_poly.type
_entity_poly.pdbx_seq_one_letter_code
_entity_poly.pdbx_strand_id
1 'polypeptide(L)'
;MRSFAAPVVVFFFVVTPVLAVPQRPDIVIMDGIVYVLPESSSPAERLPLELLWKDPATRPKLSPARGGGGITSLQRGYVAIWEVSDQALYLRGLDAWQGNARADLKTIFPQSYRDGKVKAEWFSGTLTLNTTESPQLEAAAPKVPLHFKDGDLELAAQYFPPAALGSFRIDWYSKHLTALQEPSLYAMRTERGTEVYRFLWLRTFHHPVAVRVVCRQDGDMIVCKMCAGAGGYEPGRLILNRSAPFSPQQKTQLKALLESSGFWELSSQDTSFGRDGSRWIVEAVKDGRYHIVDRWTPQSGVVRDLGLFFIETGNFVEETIY
;
A
#
# COMPACT_ATOMS: atom_id res chain seq x y z
N MET A 1 14.03 85.01 -20.64
CA MET A 1 13.18 83.85 -20.95
C MET A 1 13.97 82.83 -21.77
N ARG A 2 14.42 81.74 -21.14
CA ARG A 2 14.86 80.53 -21.83
C ARG A 2 14.35 79.35 -21.00
N SER A 3 13.36 78.65 -21.56
CA SER A 3 12.72 77.47 -20.99
C SER A 3 13.66 76.28 -21.10
N PHE A 4 13.98 75.62 -19.98
CA PHE A 4 14.68 74.34 -19.97
C PHE A 4 13.64 73.22 -19.83
N ALA A 5 13.41 72.51 -20.93
CA ALA A 5 12.67 71.26 -20.94
C ALA A 5 13.60 70.13 -20.45
N ALA A 6 13.24 69.48 -19.35
CA ALA A 6 13.93 68.28 -18.87
C ALA A 6 13.47 67.06 -19.70
N PRO A 7 14.38 66.18 -20.17
CA PRO A 7 13.98 64.99 -20.90
C PRO A 7 13.42 63.94 -19.93
N VAL A 8 12.19 63.48 -20.20
CA VAL A 8 11.58 62.33 -19.54
C VAL A 8 12.23 61.07 -20.12
N VAL A 9 13.04 60.38 -19.32
CA VAL A 9 13.58 59.06 -19.67
C VAL A 9 12.50 58.02 -19.33
N VAL A 10 11.86 57.49 -20.36
CA VAL A 10 10.91 56.37 -20.24
C VAL A 10 11.70 55.07 -20.21
N PHE A 11 11.71 54.38 -19.08
CA PHE A 11 12.24 53.02 -18.97
C PHE A 11 11.25 52.04 -19.62
N PHE A 12 11.61 51.49 -20.77
CA PHE A 12 10.95 50.29 -21.30
C PHE A 12 11.41 49.08 -20.49
N PHE A 13 10.58 48.63 -19.54
CA PHE A 13 10.71 47.29 -19.00
C PHE A 13 10.31 46.30 -20.09
N VAL A 14 11.30 45.68 -20.73
CA VAL A 14 11.07 44.41 -21.43
C VAL A 14 10.75 43.40 -20.32
N VAL A 15 9.46 43.17 -20.07
CA VAL A 15 9.01 42.03 -19.28
C VAL A 15 9.28 40.81 -20.13
N THR A 16 10.48 40.24 -20.01
CA THR A 16 10.68 38.85 -20.40
C THR A 16 9.75 38.03 -19.50
N PRO A 17 8.82 37.23 -20.05
CA PRO A 17 8.11 36.27 -19.24
C PRO A 17 9.16 35.34 -18.65
N VAL A 18 9.43 35.50 -17.35
CA VAL A 18 10.09 34.47 -16.57
C VAL A 18 9.10 33.30 -16.58
N LEU A 19 9.34 32.34 -17.48
CA LEU A 19 8.65 31.06 -17.41
C LEU A 19 8.97 30.48 -16.05
N ALA A 20 7.95 30.40 -15.18
CA ALA A 20 8.06 29.72 -13.90
C ALA A 20 8.59 28.32 -14.16
N VAL A 21 9.73 27.97 -13.56
CA VAL A 21 10.27 26.62 -13.62
C VAL A 21 9.25 25.70 -12.93
N PRO A 22 8.80 24.60 -13.55
CA PRO A 22 7.78 23.75 -12.96
C PRO A 22 8.26 23.19 -11.62
N GLN A 23 7.45 23.41 -10.59
CA GLN A 23 7.69 22.91 -9.24
C GLN A 23 7.67 21.36 -9.27
N ARG A 24 8.54 20.71 -8.48
CA ARG A 24 8.61 19.24 -8.42
C ARG A 24 8.04 18.76 -7.07
N PRO A 25 6.83 18.19 -7.05
CA PRO A 25 6.25 17.62 -5.84
C PRO A 25 6.99 16.34 -5.41
N ASP A 26 6.87 16.00 -4.12
CA ASP A 26 7.27 14.68 -3.65
C ASP A 26 6.44 13.60 -4.38
N ILE A 27 7.08 12.49 -4.72
CA ILE A 27 6.45 11.37 -5.42
C ILE A 27 6.08 10.31 -4.40
N VAL A 28 4.91 9.70 -4.56
CA VAL A 28 4.44 8.57 -3.75
C VAL A 28 4.13 7.41 -4.66
N ILE A 29 4.82 6.29 -4.45
CA ILE A 29 4.55 5.01 -5.10
C ILE A 29 3.59 4.25 -4.20
N MET A 30 2.38 3.96 -4.68
CA MET A 30 1.40 3.17 -3.95
C MET A 30 0.81 2.13 -4.90
N ASP A 31 0.91 0.85 -4.52
CA ASP A 31 0.45 -0.27 -5.34
C ASP A 31 0.98 -0.26 -6.79
N GLY A 32 2.21 0.23 -6.98
CA GLY A 32 2.86 0.36 -8.28
C GLY A 32 2.43 1.58 -9.10
N ILE A 33 1.46 2.36 -8.61
CA ILE A 33 1.01 3.61 -9.23
C ILE A 33 1.81 4.79 -8.65
N VAL A 34 2.20 5.70 -9.52
CA VAL A 34 2.94 6.92 -9.17
C VAL A 34 1.96 8.06 -8.96
N TYR A 35 1.96 8.59 -7.74
CA TYR A 35 1.21 9.77 -7.34
C TYR A 35 2.17 10.90 -6.98
N VAL A 36 1.63 12.11 -6.87
CA VAL A 36 2.34 13.28 -6.36
C VAL A 36 1.64 13.81 -5.12
N LEU A 37 2.42 14.23 -4.12
CA LEU A 37 1.90 14.99 -2.99
C LEU A 37 1.61 16.41 -3.47
N PRO A 38 0.34 16.89 -3.41
CA PRO A 38 0.00 18.22 -3.85
C PRO A 38 0.72 19.26 -3.01
N GLU A 39 1.26 20.28 -3.67
CA GLU A 39 1.89 21.40 -2.99
C GLU A 39 0.82 22.19 -2.23
N SER A 40 0.90 22.20 -0.89
CA SER A 40 0.02 22.98 -0.03
C SER A 40 0.67 24.32 0.30
N SER A 41 -0.13 25.39 0.29
CA SER A 41 0.24 26.73 0.74
C SER A 41 0.30 26.86 2.27
N SER A 42 -0.04 25.81 3.01
CA SER A 42 -0.01 25.80 4.49
C SER A 42 1.18 24.97 5.02
N PRO A 43 2.14 25.58 5.75
CA PRO A 43 3.37 24.90 6.22
C PRO A 43 3.17 23.72 7.17
N ALA A 44 1.98 23.57 7.76
CA ALA A 44 1.67 22.52 8.72
C ALA A 44 1.08 21.25 8.08
N GLU A 45 0.74 21.30 6.79
CA GLU A 45 0.13 20.20 6.06
C GLU A 45 1.01 19.77 4.87
N ARG A 46 1.38 18.47 4.84
CA ARG A 46 1.60 17.64 3.62
C ARG A 46 3.01 17.40 3.07
N LEU A 47 4.07 17.44 3.86
CA LEU A 47 5.35 16.83 3.44
C LEU A 47 5.94 15.99 4.56
N PRO A 48 5.83 14.65 4.50
CA PRO A 48 6.16 13.79 5.62
C PRO A 48 7.56 13.98 6.17
N LEU A 49 8.57 14.25 5.34
CA LEU A 49 9.96 14.42 5.80
C LEU A 49 10.21 15.77 6.51
N GLU A 50 9.44 16.82 6.22
CA GLU A 50 9.56 18.10 6.93
C GLU A 50 9.02 17.99 8.37
N LEU A 51 8.13 17.05 8.65
CA LEU A 51 7.66 16.75 10.01
C LEU A 51 8.73 16.09 10.88
N LEU A 52 9.74 15.47 10.27
CA LEU A 52 10.90 14.94 10.99
C LEU A 52 11.82 16.07 11.48
N TRP A 53 12.08 17.06 10.62
CA TRP A 53 12.97 18.18 10.90
C TRP A 53 12.20 19.43 11.30
N LYS A 54 11.54 19.37 12.46
CA LYS A 54 10.77 20.49 13.02
C LYS A 54 11.58 21.79 13.16
N ASP A 55 12.90 21.65 13.35
CA ASP A 55 13.87 22.75 13.27
C ASP A 55 14.68 22.64 11.96
N PRO A 56 14.57 23.61 11.04
CA PRO A 56 15.34 23.64 9.80
C PRO A 56 16.86 23.55 9.99
N ALA A 57 17.40 23.95 11.15
CA ALA A 57 18.83 23.85 11.44
C ALA A 57 19.31 22.40 11.61
N THR A 58 18.40 21.48 11.97
CA THR A 58 18.68 20.04 12.13
C THR A 58 18.64 19.27 10.81
N ARG A 59 18.18 19.93 9.75
CA ARG A 59 18.07 19.37 8.40
C ARG A 59 19.47 19.11 7.82
N PRO A 60 19.71 17.95 7.18
CA PRO A 60 20.87 17.75 6.34
C PRO A 60 20.96 18.85 5.26
N LYS A 61 22.18 19.33 4.99
CA LYS A 61 22.40 20.30 3.91
C LYS A 61 22.23 19.62 2.55
N LEU A 62 21.00 19.69 2.04
CA LEU A 62 20.60 19.12 0.75
C LEU A 62 20.48 20.24 -0.28
N SER A 63 21.01 19.99 -1.47
CA SER A 63 20.89 20.88 -2.62
C SER A 63 20.20 20.17 -3.80
N PRO A 64 19.48 20.90 -4.66
CA PRO A 64 18.86 20.34 -5.85
C PRO A 64 19.86 19.61 -6.77
N ALA A 65 19.34 18.72 -7.62
CA ALA A 65 20.14 18.08 -8.66
C ALA A 65 20.86 19.10 -9.56
N ARG A 66 22.18 18.94 -9.74
CA ARG A 66 22.98 19.81 -10.63
C ARG A 66 22.37 19.81 -12.04
N GLY A 67 21.95 20.99 -12.51
CA GLY A 67 21.33 21.17 -13.83
C GLY A 67 19.79 21.20 -13.83
N GLY A 68 19.12 20.99 -12.70
CA GLY A 68 17.70 21.27 -12.54
C GLY A 68 17.50 22.74 -12.18
N GLY A 69 16.78 23.50 -13.02
CA GLY A 69 16.41 24.89 -12.70
C GLY A 69 15.79 24.96 -11.30
N GLY A 70 16.24 25.92 -10.48
CA GLY A 70 15.62 26.20 -9.18
C GLY A 70 14.15 26.57 -9.37
N ILE A 71 13.26 26.47 -8.39
CA ILE A 71 13.38 26.42 -6.94
C ILE A 71 12.08 25.72 -6.53
N THR A 72 12.10 24.66 -5.71
CA THR A 72 10.86 24.31 -5.00
C THR A 72 10.57 25.50 -4.10
N SER A 73 9.40 26.12 -4.19
CA SER A 73 9.00 27.32 -3.42
C SER A 73 8.97 27.11 -1.89
N LEU A 74 9.48 25.96 -1.44
CA LEU A 74 9.65 25.55 -0.05
C LEU A 74 11.11 25.55 0.41
N GLN A 75 12.08 25.95 -0.44
CA GLN A 75 13.53 26.00 -0.09
C GLN A 75 14.12 24.67 0.40
N ARG A 76 13.47 23.55 0.07
CA ARG A 76 13.78 22.23 0.64
C ARG A 76 15.04 21.56 0.04
N GLY A 77 15.38 21.89 -1.20
CA GLY A 77 16.57 21.34 -1.85
C GLY A 77 16.53 19.83 -2.14
N TYR A 78 15.35 19.18 -2.04
CA TYR A 78 15.15 17.77 -2.38
C TYR A 78 13.78 17.53 -3.02
N VAL A 79 13.64 16.41 -3.73
CA VAL A 79 12.35 15.73 -4.00
C VAL A 79 12.37 14.36 -3.34
N ALA A 80 11.42 14.08 -2.45
CA ALA A 80 11.36 12.78 -1.78
C ALA A 80 10.56 11.78 -2.62
N ILE A 81 11.06 10.55 -2.66
CA ILE A 81 10.40 9.42 -3.28
C ILE A 81 9.91 8.53 -2.14
N TRP A 82 8.60 8.46 -1.97
CA TRP A 82 7.94 7.68 -0.95
C TRP A 82 7.34 6.41 -1.54
N GLU A 83 7.16 5.41 -0.69
CA GLU A 83 6.39 4.20 -0.95
C GLU A 83 5.37 4.05 0.17
N VAL A 84 4.09 3.91 -0.20
CA VAL A 84 3.07 3.43 0.73
C VAL A 84 3.02 1.93 0.60
N SER A 85 3.27 1.25 1.71
CA SER A 85 3.16 -0.20 1.84
C SER A 85 2.78 -0.53 3.27
N ASP A 86 1.96 -1.54 3.50
CA ASP A 86 1.58 -1.99 4.85
C ASP A 86 0.99 -0.87 5.74
N GLN A 87 0.13 -0.01 5.16
CA GLN A 87 -0.44 1.21 5.81
C GLN A 87 0.62 2.14 6.42
N ALA A 88 1.87 1.96 6.02
CA ALA A 88 3.03 2.71 6.44
C ALA A 88 3.63 3.44 5.23
N LEU A 89 4.41 4.45 5.53
CA LEU A 89 5.08 5.31 4.58
C LEU A 89 6.57 5.05 4.72
N TYR A 90 7.22 4.80 3.60
CA TYR A 90 8.65 4.53 3.54
C TYR A 90 9.31 5.54 2.61
N LEU A 91 10.38 6.18 3.05
CA LEU A 91 11.25 6.95 2.19
C LEU A 91 12.15 5.99 1.40
N ARG A 92 12.01 5.98 0.08
CA ARG A 92 12.78 5.13 -0.86
C ARG A 92 13.95 5.86 -1.49
N GLY A 93 13.86 7.19 -1.60
CA GLY A 93 14.94 7.99 -2.14
C GLY A 93 14.76 9.48 -1.89
N LEU A 94 15.86 10.20 -2.06
CA LEU A 94 15.91 11.65 -2.11
C LEU A 94 16.62 12.04 -3.39
N ASP A 95 15.90 12.67 -4.32
CA ASP A 95 16.51 13.36 -5.45
C ASP A 95 17.08 14.68 -4.96
N ALA A 96 18.32 14.60 -4.45
CA ALA A 96 19.08 15.71 -3.89
C ALA A 96 20.58 15.37 -3.90
N TRP A 97 21.39 16.37 -3.60
CA TRP A 97 22.83 16.25 -3.38
C TRP A 97 23.18 16.68 -1.97
N GLN A 98 24.18 16.03 -1.39
CA GLN A 98 24.81 16.42 -0.14
C GLN A 98 26.29 16.69 -0.43
N GLY A 99 26.66 17.98 -0.49
CA GLY A 99 27.98 18.40 -0.94
C GLY A 99 28.24 18.03 -2.41
N ASN A 100 29.18 17.11 -2.64
CA ASN A 100 29.59 16.68 -3.98
C ASN A 100 29.06 15.30 -4.39
N ALA A 101 28.21 14.67 -3.57
CA ALA A 101 27.63 13.37 -3.84
C ALA A 101 26.09 13.43 -3.83
N ARG A 102 25.44 12.45 -4.48
CA ARG A 102 23.99 12.28 -4.36
C ARG A 102 23.63 11.94 -2.91
N ALA A 103 22.49 12.44 -2.46
CA ALA A 103 21.96 12.13 -1.14
C ALA A 103 21.71 10.63 -1.02
N ASP A 104 22.30 10.02 0.00
CA ASP A 104 22.16 8.59 0.27
C ASP A 104 21.40 8.39 1.57
N LEU A 105 20.28 7.66 1.50
CA LEU A 105 19.43 7.39 2.66
C LEU A 105 20.17 6.64 3.76
N LYS A 106 21.10 5.75 3.41
CA LYS A 106 21.89 5.00 4.41
C LYS A 106 22.79 5.93 5.21
N THR A 107 23.33 6.95 4.56
CA THR A 107 24.17 7.98 5.19
C THR A 107 23.34 8.97 6.01
N ILE A 108 22.15 9.35 5.54
CA ILE A 108 21.29 10.34 6.20
C ILE A 108 20.50 9.72 7.38
N PHE A 109 20.08 8.45 7.26
CA PHE A 109 19.25 7.76 8.24
C PHE A 109 19.88 6.41 8.68
N PRO A 110 21.12 6.40 9.19
CA PRO A 110 21.84 5.15 9.45
C PRO A 110 21.13 4.22 10.45
N GLN A 111 20.40 4.77 11.42
CA GLN A 111 19.69 3.99 12.42
C GLN A 111 18.40 3.35 11.89
N SER A 112 17.70 4.05 10.98
CA SER A 112 16.36 3.67 10.49
C SER A 112 16.36 3.08 9.09
N TYR A 113 17.48 3.14 8.37
CA TYR A 113 17.62 2.57 7.01
C TYR A 113 17.66 1.04 7.05
N ARG A 114 16.73 0.39 6.37
CA ARG A 114 16.62 -1.06 6.22
C ARG A 114 16.15 -1.39 4.81
N ASP A 115 16.79 -2.35 4.16
CA ASP A 115 16.35 -2.91 2.87
C ASP A 115 16.04 -1.86 1.78
N GLY A 116 16.88 -0.84 1.65
CA GLY A 116 16.71 0.19 0.62
C GLY A 116 15.71 1.30 0.96
N LYS A 117 15.13 1.30 2.17
CA LYS A 117 14.13 2.29 2.58
C LYS A 117 14.23 2.69 4.06
N VAL A 118 13.55 3.78 4.42
CA VAL A 118 13.43 4.28 5.79
C VAL A 118 11.96 4.37 6.14
N LYS A 119 11.51 3.64 7.16
CA LYS A 119 10.13 3.75 7.65
C LYS A 119 9.93 5.12 8.28
N ALA A 120 8.89 5.85 7.86
CA ALA A 120 8.56 7.19 8.35
C ALA A 120 7.83 7.13 9.69
N GLU A 121 8.48 6.62 10.74
CA GLU A 121 7.87 6.41 12.07
C GLU A 121 7.42 7.71 12.75
N TRP A 122 7.91 8.86 12.28
CA TRP A 122 7.54 10.19 12.75
C TRP A 122 6.27 10.75 12.12
N PHE A 123 5.76 10.11 11.06
CA PHE A 123 4.58 10.56 10.33
C PHE A 123 3.39 9.69 10.71
N SER A 124 2.23 10.28 11.00
CA SER A 124 0.94 9.57 11.08
C SER A 124 -0.17 10.50 10.60
N GLY A 125 -1.12 9.97 9.83
CA GLY A 125 -2.21 10.76 9.27
C GLY A 125 -2.56 10.37 7.84
N THR A 126 -3.41 11.18 7.20
CA THR A 126 -3.90 10.92 5.84
C THR A 126 -3.05 11.66 4.82
N LEU A 127 -2.56 10.94 3.80
CA LEU A 127 -1.98 11.57 2.60
C LEU A 127 -3.09 11.80 1.56
N THR A 128 -3.19 13.03 1.07
CA THR A 128 -3.97 13.34 -0.14
C THR A 128 -3.02 13.24 -1.32
N LEU A 129 -3.32 12.39 -2.29
CA LEU A 129 -2.45 12.10 -3.43
C LEU A 129 -3.12 12.55 -4.73
N ASN A 130 -2.37 13.22 -5.60
CA ASN A 130 -2.83 13.57 -6.96
C ASN A 130 -2.18 12.65 -7.99
N THR A 131 -2.87 12.38 -9.10
CA THR A 131 -2.27 11.68 -10.24
C THR A 131 -1.42 12.65 -11.07
N THR A 132 -0.41 12.12 -11.75
CA THR A 132 0.44 12.92 -12.64
C THR A 132 -0.27 13.42 -13.91
N GLU A 133 -1.49 12.94 -14.18
CA GLU A 133 -2.21 13.17 -15.45
C GLU A 133 -3.31 14.25 -15.40
N SER A 134 -3.68 14.81 -14.25
CA SER A 134 -4.61 15.96 -14.19
C SER A 134 -4.61 16.69 -12.84
N PRO A 135 -4.13 17.94 -12.77
CA PRO A 135 -4.13 18.74 -11.53
C PRO A 135 -5.50 19.27 -11.08
N GLN A 136 -6.59 19.03 -11.82
CA GLN A 136 -7.81 19.85 -11.73
C GLN A 136 -9.01 19.23 -11.00
N LEU A 137 -8.87 18.11 -10.27
CA LEU A 137 -9.95 17.59 -9.42
C LEU A 137 -9.45 17.21 -8.02
N GLU A 138 -9.35 18.20 -7.11
CA GLU A 138 -9.11 17.96 -5.68
C GLU A 138 -10.20 17.06 -5.03
N ALA A 139 -11.39 17.00 -5.62
CA ALA A 139 -12.52 16.21 -5.12
C ALA A 139 -12.41 14.69 -5.42
N ALA A 140 -11.49 14.26 -6.29
CA ALA A 140 -11.29 12.85 -6.67
C ALA A 140 -9.90 12.30 -6.24
N ALA A 141 -9.11 13.08 -5.49
CA ALA A 141 -7.79 12.68 -5.04
C ALA A 141 -7.88 11.52 -4.03
N PRO A 142 -7.21 10.36 -4.25
CA PRO A 142 -7.16 9.30 -3.27
C PRO A 142 -6.60 9.80 -1.93
N LYS A 143 -7.34 9.50 -0.86
CA LYS A 143 -6.95 9.76 0.52
C LYS A 143 -6.50 8.46 1.16
N VAL A 144 -5.23 8.41 1.56
CA VAL A 144 -4.62 7.21 2.12
C VAL A 144 -4.46 7.41 3.62
N PRO A 145 -5.27 6.76 4.48
CA PRO A 145 -5.02 6.76 5.91
C PRO A 145 -3.77 5.93 6.21
N LEU A 146 -2.82 6.52 6.92
CA LEU A 146 -1.63 5.83 7.39
C LEU A 146 -1.62 5.80 8.92
N HIS A 147 -1.36 4.63 9.49
CA HIS A 147 -1.43 4.38 10.93
C HIS A 147 -0.03 4.14 11.49
N PHE A 148 0.42 4.99 12.43
CA PHE A 148 1.71 4.81 13.07
C PHE A 148 1.65 5.15 14.56
N LYS A 149 1.59 4.10 15.36
CA LYS A 149 2.16 4.00 16.70
C LYS A 149 2.27 2.52 17.03
N ASP A 150 3.45 2.06 17.43
CA ASP A 150 3.56 0.84 18.22
C ASP A 150 2.80 1.10 19.53
N GLY A 151 1.54 0.65 19.59
CA GLY A 151 0.60 0.96 20.66
C GLY A 151 -0.83 1.22 20.19
N ASP A 152 -1.02 1.59 18.92
CA ASP A 152 -2.33 1.60 18.25
C ASP A 152 -2.46 0.34 17.37
N LEU A 153 -2.03 -0.81 17.91
CA LEU A 153 -2.58 -2.09 17.46
C LEU A 153 -4.08 -1.98 17.73
N GLU A 154 -4.87 -1.76 16.69
CA GLU A 154 -6.31 -2.00 16.78
C GLU A 154 -6.47 -3.35 17.51
N LEU A 155 -7.28 -3.34 18.58
CA LEU A 155 -7.72 -4.53 19.33
C LEU A 155 -7.67 -5.73 18.39
N ALA A 156 -6.74 -6.67 18.63
CA ALA A 156 -6.38 -7.76 17.72
C ALA A 156 -7.55 -8.09 16.80
N ALA A 157 -7.52 -7.53 15.58
CA ALA A 157 -8.71 -7.41 14.77
C ALA A 157 -9.37 -8.78 14.70
N GLN A 158 -10.61 -8.89 15.16
CA GLN A 158 -11.29 -10.17 15.16
C GLN A 158 -11.39 -10.64 13.71
N TYR A 159 -10.54 -11.59 13.32
CA TYR A 159 -10.41 -12.03 11.93
C TYR A 159 -11.60 -12.87 11.47
N PHE A 160 -12.19 -13.62 12.40
CA PHE A 160 -13.26 -14.58 12.13
C PHE A 160 -14.39 -14.43 13.14
N PRO A 161 -15.65 -14.74 12.75
CA PRO A 161 -16.74 -14.90 13.71
C PRO A 161 -16.38 -16.01 14.73
N PRO A 162 -16.67 -15.85 16.04
CA PRO A 162 -16.28 -16.82 17.08
C PRO A 162 -16.79 -18.25 16.83
N ALA A 163 -17.92 -18.39 16.15
CA ALA A 163 -18.58 -19.68 15.89
C ALA A 163 -18.27 -20.27 14.50
N ALA A 164 -17.54 -19.56 13.63
CA ALA A 164 -17.29 -20.04 12.27
C ALA A 164 -16.29 -21.20 12.23
N LEU A 165 -15.32 -21.17 13.15
CA LEU A 165 -14.19 -22.11 13.24
C LEU A 165 -13.99 -22.55 14.70
N GLY A 166 -13.33 -23.70 14.91
CA GLY A 166 -12.89 -24.08 16.26
C GLY A 166 -11.76 -23.17 16.76
N SER A 167 -11.67 -22.96 18.08
CA SER A 167 -10.71 -22.02 18.71
C SER A 167 -9.27 -22.23 18.25
N PHE A 168 -8.82 -23.48 18.18
CA PHE A 168 -7.49 -23.83 17.66
C PHE A 168 -7.20 -23.23 16.27
N ARG A 169 -8.17 -23.31 15.34
CA ARG A 169 -8.01 -22.79 13.98
C ARG A 169 -8.11 -21.27 13.93
N ILE A 170 -8.97 -20.68 14.77
CA ILE A 170 -9.05 -19.22 14.90
C ILE A 170 -7.68 -18.67 15.30
N ASP A 171 -7.10 -19.17 16.38
CA ASP A 171 -5.80 -18.70 16.88
C ASP A 171 -4.69 -18.90 15.85
N TRP A 172 -4.64 -20.08 15.23
CA TRP A 172 -3.65 -20.43 14.21
C TRP A 172 -3.76 -19.52 12.98
N TYR A 173 -4.95 -19.39 12.39
CA TYR A 173 -5.15 -18.60 11.17
C TYR A 173 -4.99 -17.10 11.44
N SER A 174 -5.47 -16.60 12.59
CA SER A 174 -5.30 -15.19 12.98
C SER A 174 -3.82 -14.84 13.15
N LYS A 175 -3.02 -15.74 13.73
CA LYS A 175 -1.57 -15.56 13.82
C LYS A 175 -0.90 -15.44 12.44
N HIS A 176 -1.27 -16.30 11.49
CA HIS A 176 -0.76 -16.20 10.12
C HIS A 176 -1.21 -14.92 9.43
N LEU A 177 -2.49 -14.55 9.52
CA LEU A 177 -3.00 -13.31 8.91
C LEU A 177 -2.35 -12.06 9.52
N THR A 178 -2.08 -12.07 10.83
CA THR A 178 -1.34 -10.98 11.50
C THR A 178 0.08 -10.87 10.96
N ALA A 179 0.81 -11.99 10.82
CA ALA A 179 2.17 -12.00 10.30
C ALA A 179 2.25 -11.64 8.79
N LEU A 180 1.21 -12.03 8.03
CA LEU A 180 0.98 -11.61 6.65
C LEU A 180 0.51 -10.15 6.56
N GLN A 181 0.24 -9.48 7.69
CA GLN A 181 -0.26 -8.11 7.75
C GLN A 181 -1.53 -7.93 6.89
N GLU A 182 -2.43 -8.90 7.00
CA GLU A 182 -3.71 -8.90 6.30
C GLU A 182 -4.80 -8.28 7.19
N PRO A 183 -5.74 -7.50 6.62
CA PRO A 183 -6.85 -6.92 7.39
C PRO A 183 -7.89 -7.97 7.77
N SER A 184 -8.72 -7.69 8.77
CA SER A 184 -9.89 -8.54 9.07
C SER A 184 -11.00 -8.27 8.07
N LEU A 185 -11.26 -9.25 7.18
CA LEU A 185 -12.43 -9.20 6.31
C LEU A 185 -13.74 -9.27 7.12
N TYR A 186 -13.73 -9.99 8.24
CA TYR A 186 -14.88 -9.99 9.13
C TYR A 186 -15.23 -8.58 9.60
N ALA A 187 -14.25 -7.78 10.04
CA ALA A 187 -14.48 -6.39 10.43
C ALA A 187 -14.99 -5.52 9.26
N MET A 188 -14.43 -5.71 8.07
CA MET A 188 -14.84 -4.96 6.86
C MET A 188 -16.30 -5.18 6.43
N ARG A 189 -17.00 -6.19 6.97
CA ARG A 189 -18.44 -6.41 6.68
C ARG A 189 -19.32 -5.22 7.04
N THR A 190 -18.89 -4.35 7.96
CA THR A 190 -19.67 -3.17 8.35
C THR A 190 -19.43 -1.96 7.43
N GLU A 191 -18.45 -2.04 6.53
CA GLU A 191 -18.13 -1.00 5.57
C GLU A 191 -19.08 -1.08 4.35
N ARG A 192 -19.50 0.09 3.85
CA ARG A 192 -20.44 0.16 2.72
C ARG A 192 -19.72 -0.08 1.40
N GLY A 193 -20.32 -0.88 0.53
CA GLY A 193 -19.81 -1.13 -0.82
C GLY A 193 -18.56 -2.02 -0.88
N THR A 194 -18.25 -2.72 0.22
CA THR A 194 -17.11 -3.63 0.30
C THR A 194 -17.38 -4.91 -0.48
N GLU A 195 -16.53 -5.21 -1.45
CA GLU A 195 -16.44 -6.50 -2.13
C GLU A 195 -14.98 -6.97 -2.10
N VAL A 196 -14.67 -7.95 -1.25
CA VAL A 196 -13.29 -8.44 -1.01
C VAL A 196 -13.29 -9.95 -0.87
N TYR A 197 -12.33 -10.61 -1.51
CA TYR A 197 -12.15 -12.06 -1.47
C TYR A 197 -10.72 -12.37 -1.05
N ARG A 198 -10.51 -13.38 -0.20
CA ARG A 198 -9.17 -13.82 0.21
C ARG A 198 -9.05 -15.33 0.17
N PHE A 199 -7.95 -15.80 -0.38
CA PHE A 199 -7.45 -17.14 -0.22
C PHE A 199 -6.24 -17.14 0.71
N LEU A 200 -6.34 -17.88 1.81
CA LEU A 200 -5.24 -18.15 2.74
C LEU A 200 -4.85 -19.63 2.59
N TRP A 201 -3.57 -19.86 2.32
CA TRP A 201 -3.02 -21.18 2.04
C TRP A 201 -1.94 -21.53 3.05
N LEU A 202 -2.26 -22.47 3.94
CA LEU A 202 -1.38 -22.90 5.02
C LEU A 202 -0.99 -24.36 4.83
N ARG A 203 0.13 -24.56 4.16
CA ARG A 203 0.74 -25.88 3.98
C ARG A 203 1.65 -26.21 5.16
N THR A 204 1.57 -27.44 5.64
CA THR A 204 2.24 -27.86 6.87
C THR A 204 3.71 -27.47 6.92
N PHE A 205 4.45 -27.69 5.83
CA PHE A 205 5.91 -27.46 5.76
C PHE A 205 6.35 -26.36 4.78
N HIS A 206 5.41 -25.60 4.20
CA HIS A 206 5.73 -24.57 3.20
C HIS A 206 5.28 -23.19 3.66
N HIS A 207 5.78 -22.17 2.97
CA HIS A 207 5.48 -20.78 3.25
C HIS A 207 3.97 -20.50 3.28
N PRO A 208 3.48 -19.84 4.35
CA PRO A 208 2.14 -19.29 4.40
C PRO A 208 1.95 -18.28 3.27
N VAL A 209 0.85 -18.39 2.53
CA VAL A 209 0.50 -17.48 1.44
C VAL A 209 -0.89 -16.91 1.66
N ALA A 210 -1.05 -15.61 1.41
CA ALA A 210 -2.36 -14.98 1.29
C ALA A 210 -2.47 -14.25 -0.06
N VAL A 211 -3.60 -14.46 -0.73
CA VAL A 211 -3.99 -13.77 -1.96
C VAL A 211 -5.32 -13.10 -1.72
N ARG A 212 -5.38 -11.78 -1.81
CA ARG A 212 -6.60 -10.99 -1.58
C ARG A 212 -6.94 -10.17 -2.80
N VAL A 213 -8.18 -10.30 -3.28
CA VAL A 213 -8.77 -9.47 -4.32
C VAL A 213 -9.69 -8.45 -3.68
N VAL A 214 -9.50 -7.19 -4.02
CA VAL A 214 -10.30 -6.06 -3.55
C VAL A 214 -11.01 -5.46 -4.76
N CYS A 215 -12.34 -5.51 -4.77
CA CYS A 215 -13.15 -4.92 -5.81
C CYS A 215 -13.59 -3.52 -5.40
N ARG A 216 -13.28 -2.52 -6.22
CA ARG A 216 -13.56 -1.11 -5.93
C ARG A 216 -14.08 -0.38 -7.17
N GLN A 217 -14.62 0.82 -6.96
CA GLN A 217 -15.10 1.66 -8.07
C GLN A 217 -13.96 2.24 -8.91
N ASP A 218 -12.79 2.48 -8.29
CA ASP A 218 -11.59 3.07 -8.89
C ASP A 218 -10.64 2.03 -9.51
N GLY A 219 -10.99 0.75 -9.45
CA GLY A 219 -10.23 -0.35 -10.04
C GLY A 219 -10.07 -1.51 -9.08
N ASP A 220 -10.19 -2.72 -9.61
CA ASP A 220 -9.96 -3.92 -8.82
C ASP A 220 -8.47 -4.20 -8.66
N MET A 221 -8.08 -4.71 -7.50
CA MET A 221 -6.69 -4.97 -7.15
C MET A 221 -6.53 -6.36 -6.56
N ILE A 222 -5.40 -6.99 -6.86
CA ILE A 222 -4.96 -8.22 -6.21
C ILE A 222 -3.70 -7.94 -5.38
N VAL A 223 -3.70 -8.44 -4.14
CA VAL A 223 -2.59 -8.33 -3.18
C VAL A 223 -2.14 -9.74 -2.82
N CYS A 224 -0.85 -10.01 -3.01
CA CYS A 224 -0.22 -11.31 -2.80
C CYS A 224 0.86 -11.16 -1.72
N LYS A 225 0.83 -12.03 -0.71
CA LYS A 225 1.76 -12.01 0.41
C LYS A 225 2.25 -13.40 0.78
N MET A 226 3.49 -13.48 1.25
CA MET A 226 4.11 -14.73 1.72
C MET A 226 5.04 -14.47 2.91
N CYS A 227 5.05 -15.38 3.88
CA CYS A 227 5.98 -15.35 5.01
C CYS A 227 7.02 -16.49 4.96
N ALA A 228 8.19 -16.29 5.59
CA ALA A 228 9.33 -17.22 5.55
C ALA A 228 9.18 -18.49 6.37
N GLY A 229 8.20 -18.56 7.27
CA GLY A 229 7.96 -19.72 8.11
C GLY A 229 7.18 -20.81 7.39
N ALA A 230 6.42 -21.59 8.16
CA ALA A 230 5.65 -22.72 7.64
C ALA A 230 4.19 -22.62 8.09
N GLY A 231 3.27 -22.96 7.19
CA GLY A 231 1.84 -22.90 7.44
C GLY A 231 1.40 -23.71 8.64
N GLY A 232 1.98 -24.89 8.89
CA GLY A 232 1.68 -25.72 10.07
C GLY A 232 2.36 -25.30 11.37
N TYR A 233 3.18 -24.24 11.35
CA TYR A 233 4.04 -23.83 12.46
C TYR A 233 4.05 -22.30 12.60
N GLU A 234 5.18 -21.73 13.01
CA GLU A 234 5.35 -20.28 13.07
C GLU A 234 5.33 -19.65 11.67
N PRO A 235 4.61 -18.51 11.48
CA PRO A 235 4.52 -17.85 10.19
C PRO A 235 5.87 -17.30 9.71
N GLY A 236 6.77 -16.95 10.62
CA GLY A 236 8.00 -16.23 10.29
C GLY A 236 7.74 -14.79 9.82
N ARG A 237 8.79 -14.13 9.31
CA ARG A 237 8.69 -12.75 8.79
C ARG A 237 8.05 -12.72 7.41
N LEU A 238 7.38 -11.62 7.07
CA LEU A 238 6.93 -11.32 5.71
C LEU A 238 8.13 -11.25 4.75
N ILE A 239 8.06 -11.95 3.63
CA ILE A 239 9.13 -12.01 2.61
C ILE A 239 8.67 -11.63 1.21
N LEU A 240 7.36 -11.61 0.97
CA LEU A 240 6.77 -11.13 -0.27
C LEU A 240 5.54 -10.28 0.06
N ASN A 241 5.46 -9.12 -0.58
CA ASN A 241 4.27 -8.28 -0.59
C ASN A 241 4.20 -7.59 -1.96
N ARG A 242 3.21 -7.95 -2.78
CA ARG A 242 3.02 -7.46 -4.14
C ARG A 242 1.56 -7.13 -4.35
N SER A 243 1.32 -5.99 -4.99
CA SER A 243 0.00 -5.62 -5.51
C SER A 243 0.06 -5.53 -7.04
N ALA A 244 -1.06 -5.82 -7.70
CA ALA A 244 -1.22 -5.61 -9.13
C ALA A 244 -2.69 -5.30 -9.46
N PRO A 245 -2.98 -4.66 -10.61
CA PRO A 245 -4.34 -4.56 -11.12
C PRO A 245 -4.96 -5.94 -11.31
N PHE A 246 -6.23 -6.09 -10.93
CA PHE A 246 -7.00 -7.30 -11.16
C PHE A 246 -7.93 -7.09 -12.35
N SER A 247 -7.74 -7.87 -13.41
CA SER A 247 -8.37 -7.56 -14.69
C SER A 247 -9.89 -7.85 -14.68
N PRO A 248 -10.68 -7.18 -15.53
CA PRO A 248 -12.11 -7.49 -15.68
C PRO A 248 -12.37 -8.96 -16.03
N GLN A 249 -11.48 -9.59 -16.80
CA GLN A 249 -11.57 -11.01 -17.15
C GLN A 249 -11.39 -11.90 -15.91
N GLN A 250 -10.36 -11.64 -15.10
CA GLN A 250 -10.14 -12.37 -13.84
C GLN A 250 -11.31 -12.19 -12.87
N LYS A 251 -11.85 -10.96 -12.76
CA LYS A 251 -13.06 -10.69 -11.97
C LYS A 251 -14.26 -11.50 -12.44
N THR A 252 -14.48 -11.55 -13.75
CA THR A 252 -15.57 -12.33 -14.35
C THR A 252 -15.43 -13.82 -14.04
N GLN A 253 -14.21 -14.36 -14.15
CA GLN A 253 -13.92 -15.77 -13.82
C GLN A 253 -14.15 -16.06 -12.33
N LEU A 254 -13.65 -15.20 -11.43
CA LEU A 254 -13.86 -15.34 -9.99
C LEU A 254 -15.35 -15.33 -9.63
N LYS A 255 -16.12 -14.38 -10.19
CA LYS A 255 -17.56 -14.28 -9.96
C LYS A 255 -18.30 -15.53 -10.44
N ALA A 256 -17.97 -16.03 -11.64
CA ALA A 256 -18.55 -17.26 -12.18
C ALA A 256 -18.26 -18.48 -11.28
N LEU A 257 -17.02 -18.61 -10.77
CA LEU A 257 -16.66 -19.69 -9.83
C LEU A 257 -17.47 -19.60 -8.53
N LEU A 258 -17.63 -18.41 -7.96
CA LEU A 258 -18.39 -18.20 -6.72
C LEU A 258 -19.90 -18.47 -6.91
N GLU A 259 -20.46 -18.04 -8.03
CA GLU A 259 -21.89 -18.22 -8.34
C GLU A 259 -22.23 -19.67 -8.67
N SER A 260 -21.49 -20.30 -9.59
CA SER A 260 -21.76 -21.68 -10.03
C SER A 260 -21.59 -22.72 -8.92
N SER A 261 -20.78 -22.40 -7.90
CA SER A 261 -20.54 -23.28 -6.75
C SER A 261 -21.51 -23.09 -5.59
N GLY A 262 -22.35 -22.05 -5.63
CA GLY A 262 -23.15 -21.65 -4.48
C GLY A 262 -22.29 -21.33 -3.25
N PHE A 263 -21.11 -20.71 -3.44
CA PHE A 263 -20.09 -20.51 -2.40
C PHE A 263 -20.67 -20.00 -1.09
N TRP A 264 -21.57 -19.02 -1.15
CA TRP A 264 -22.19 -18.37 -0.01
C TRP A 264 -23.05 -19.28 0.88
N GLU A 265 -23.46 -20.44 0.36
CA GLU A 265 -24.32 -21.41 1.04
C GLU A 265 -23.54 -22.66 1.50
N LEU A 266 -22.23 -22.70 1.27
CA LEU A 266 -21.38 -23.81 1.71
C LEU A 266 -21.26 -23.84 3.24
N SER A 267 -21.08 -25.04 3.79
CA SER A 267 -20.67 -25.15 5.19
C SER A 267 -19.25 -24.60 5.37
N SER A 268 -19.04 -23.79 6.41
CA SER A 268 -17.72 -23.21 6.70
C SER A 268 -16.65 -24.27 6.92
N GLN A 269 -17.03 -25.44 7.43
CA GLN A 269 -16.15 -26.58 7.62
C GLN A 269 -16.81 -27.84 7.06
N ASP A 270 -15.99 -28.81 6.70
CA ASP A 270 -16.42 -30.19 6.46
C ASP A 270 -15.81 -31.12 7.52
N THR A 271 -15.97 -32.43 7.33
CA THR A 271 -15.41 -33.44 8.22
C THR A 271 -13.97 -33.83 7.86
N SER A 272 -13.33 -33.14 6.91
CA SER A 272 -11.98 -33.47 6.46
C SER A 272 -10.92 -33.03 7.48
N PHE A 273 -10.03 -33.95 7.83
CA PHE A 273 -8.90 -33.68 8.74
C PHE A 273 -7.74 -34.65 8.51
N GLY A 274 -6.55 -34.21 8.88
CA GLY A 274 -5.35 -35.03 8.96
C GLY A 274 -4.27 -34.34 9.76
N ARG A 275 -3.10 -34.98 9.86
CA ARG A 275 -1.96 -34.49 10.65
C ARG A 275 -1.08 -33.50 9.89
N ASP A 276 -0.97 -33.68 8.58
CA ASP A 276 -0.19 -32.88 7.65
C ASP A 276 -1.03 -32.57 6.39
N GLY A 277 -0.44 -31.95 5.38
CA GLY A 277 -1.15 -31.48 4.18
C GLY A 277 -1.32 -29.96 4.16
N SER A 278 -2.44 -29.49 3.61
CA SER A 278 -2.68 -28.07 3.35
C SER A 278 -4.06 -27.62 3.84
N ARG A 279 -4.15 -26.45 4.46
CA ARG A 279 -5.42 -25.77 4.71
C ARG A 279 -5.66 -24.74 3.62
N TRP A 280 -6.82 -24.86 2.98
CA TRP A 280 -7.30 -23.97 1.94
C TRP A 280 -8.49 -23.22 2.52
N ILE A 281 -8.26 -21.94 2.85
CA ILE A 281 -9.27 -21.08 3.47
C ILE A 281 -9.65 -20.02 2.46
N VAL A 282 -10.93 -19.96 2.11
CA VAL A 282 -11.48 -18.90 1.25
C VAL A 282 -12.45 -18.07 2.07
N GLU A 283 -12.22 -16.77 2.08
CA GLU A 283 -13.06 -15.76 2.73
C GLU A 283 -13.63 -14.80 1.70
N ALA A 284 -14.85 -14.33 1.93
CA ALA A 284 -15.48 -13.30 1.12
C ALA A 284 -16.25 -12.31 2.00
N VAL A 285 -16.22 -11.05 1.60
CA VAL A 285 -17.12 -9.99 2.05
C VAL A 285 -17.76 -9.40 0.81
N LYS A 286 -19.08 -9.31 0.79
CA LYS A 286 -19.81 -8.60 -0.26
C LYS A 286 -21.08 -8.00 0.32
N ASP A 287 -21.26 -6.69 0.16
CA ASP A 287 -22.47 -5.98 0.55
C ASP A 287 -22.91 -6.27 2.01
N GLY A 288 -21.91 -6.33 2.89
CA GLY A 288 -22.07 -6.61 4.32
C GLY A 288 -22.29 -8.08 4.71
N ARG A 289 -22.34 -9.01 3.75
CA ARG A 289 -22.30 -10.45 4.01
C ARG A 289 -20.85 -10.91 4.09
N TYR A 290 -20.47 -11.55 5.21
CA TYR A 290 -19.20 -12.25 5.37
C TYR A 290 -19.41 -13.76 5.28
N HIS A 291 -18.51 -14.47 4.60
CA HIS A 291 -18.50 -15.93 4.56
C HIS A 291 -17.08 -16.48 4.52
N ILE A 292 -16.88 -17.64 5.14
CA ILE A 292 -15.60 -18.35 5.20
C ILE A 292 -15.82 -19.84 4.98
N VAL A 293 -14.95 -20.46 4.21
CA VAL A 293 -14.90 -21.90 3.93
C VAL A 293 -13.47 -22.41 4.11
N ASP A 294 -13.28 -23.39 4.98
CA ASP A 294 -12.01 -24.08 5.28
C ASP A 294 -12.10 -25.54 4.83
N ARG A 295 -11.15 -25.98 4.00
CA ARG A 295 -10.99 -27.38 3.58
C ARG A 295 -9.56 -27.86 3.78
N TRP A 296 -9.42 -29.11 4.21
CA TRP A 296 -8.12 -29.77 4.35
C TRP A 296 -7.79 -30.54 3.06
N THR A 297 -6.68 -30.17 2.41
CA THR A 297 -6.09 -30.83 1.23
C THR A 297 -7.13 -31.18 0.15
N PRO A 298 -7.97 -30.22 -0.28
CA PRO A 298 -9.08 -30.50 -1.19
C PRO A 298 -8.54 -30.98 -2.55
N GLN A 299 -8.93 -32.18 -2.97
CA GLN A 299 -8.56 -32.75 -4.27
C GLN A 299 -9.50 -32.35 -5.41
N SER A 300 -10.71 -31.89 -5.07
CA SER A 300 -11.73 -31.45 -6.02
C SER A 300 -12.72 -30.48 -5.36
N GLY A 301 -13.59 -29.92 -6.18
CA GLY A 301 -14.69 -29.05 -5.75
C GLY A 301 -14.28 -27.58 -5.59
N VAL A 302 -15.28 -26.76 -5.30
CA VAL A 302 -15.19 -25.29 -5.28
C VAL A 302 -13.98 -24.70 -4.57
N VAL A 303 -13.60 -25.21 -3.39
CA VAL A 303 -12.47 -24.64 -2.65
C VAL A 303 -11.14 -24.93 -3.35
N ARG A 304 -11.02 -26.11 -3.98
CA ARG A 304 -9.87 -26.43 -4.84
C ARG A 304 -9.86 -25.53 -6.06
N ASP A 305 -10.99 -25.37 -6.74
CA ASP A 305 -11.08 -24.56 -7.96
C ASP A 305 -10.78 -23.08 -7.68
N LEU A 306 -11.34 -22.51 -6.61
CA LEU A 306 -11.05 -21.14 -6.17
C LEU A 306 -9.59 -20.99 -5.77
N GLY A 307 -9.04 -21.90 -4.98
CA GLY A 307 -7.64 -21.79 -4.57
C GLY A 307 -6.67 -21.90 -5.75
N LEU A 308 -6.94 -22.77 -6.74
CA LEU A 308 -6.17 -22.84 -7.98
C LEU A 308 -6.24 -21.53 -8.76
N PHE A 309 -7.44 -20.94 -8.87
CA PHE A 309 -7.62 -19.63 -9.48
C PHE A 309 -6.79 -18.54 -8.78
N PHE A 310 -6.78 -18.51 -7.44
CA PHE A 310 -5.97 -17.55 -6.67
C PHE A 310 -4.47 -17.81 -6.79
N ILE A 311 -4.03 -19.07 -6.84
CA ILE A 311 -2.62 -19.45 -7.03
C ILE A 311 -2.13 -18.98 -8.41
N GLU A 312 -2.91 -19.26 -9.46
CA GLU A 312 -2.59 -18.85 -10.83
C GLU A 312 -2.56 -17.33 -10.95
N THR A 313 -3.62 -16.66 -10.52
CA THR A 313 -3.75 -15.20 -10.61
C THR A 313 -2.75 -14.46 -9.72
N GLY A 314 -2.38 -15.06 -8.58
CA GLY A 314 -1.36 -14.55 -7.67
C GLY A 314 0.09 -14.82 -8.11
N ASN A 315 0.28 -15.56 -9.20
CA ASN A 315 1.57 -16.03 -9.71
C ASN A 315 2.36 -16.84 -8.67
N PHE A 316 1.71 -17.84 -8.08
CA PHE A 316 2.28 -18.85 -7.18
C PHE A 316 2.32 -20.24 -7.83
N VAL A 317 2.35 -20.34 -9.17
CA VAL A 317 2.25 -21.62 -9.90
C VAL A 317 3.43 -22.57 -9.71
N GLU A 318 4.59 -22.06 -9.28
CA GLU A 318 5.79 -22.87 -8.97
C GLU A 318 5.71 -23.53 -7.60
N GLU A 319 4.74 -23.11 -6.78
CA GLU A 319 4.53 -23.64 -5.44
C GLU A 319 3.92 -25.03 -5.48
N THR A 320 4.36 -25.92 -4.58
CA THR A 320 3.82 -27.28 -4.58
C THR A 320 2.38 -27.33 -4.06
N ILE A 321 1.52 -27.98 -4.84
CA ILE A 321 0.09 -28.13 -4.61
C ILE A 321 -0.19 -29.57 -4.17
N TYR A 322 -0.81 -29.72 -3.00
CA TYR A 322 -1.35 -30.97 -2.48
C TYR A 322 -2.80 -30.72 -2.11
#